data_AF-A0A7Z9PUU8-F1
#
_entry.id   AF-A0A7Z9PUU8-F1
#
_cell.length_a   1.000
_cell.length_b   1.000
_cell.length_c   1.000
_cell.angle_alpha   90.00
_cell.angle_beta   90.00
_cell.angle_gamma   90.00
#
_symmetry.space_group_name_H-M   'P 1'
#
loop_
_entity.id
_entity.type
_entity.pdbx_description
1 polymer ?
#
loop_
_entity_poly.entity_id
_entity_poly.type
_entity_poly.pdbx_seq_one_letter_code
_entity_poly.pdbx_strand_id
1 'polypeptide(L)'
;GAVSLGCYSTAGNTYATSIGYNTTASGSGSLAGGNGASATGLYNVSLGYNAQSAGQTNVAIGAGAVCNASYNGVALGANSDAGSGSSSVAILGTCGPSASVAIGSGATTAASSVAPAVAIGPGASVTSTTGGLAVGSYSAAATACTALGPSAQANGSFSIAIGYGVSFSPSYSVGIGGEPTSDHQLLIGGSNFGECDIRSVFIGNGVTNSAPQSVTHYSTQGSGTDVGGASYTIRPGAGTGTGTGGSFAIQTAPAGTTGSVLNAYSTVLEASGEGGIGMFGVSPVARSSGWSATYSSARKSFDSSTVTLSELAEVVGTMVDYFKSLGPLGA
;
A
#
# COMPACT_ATOMS: atom_id res chain seq x y z
N GLY A 1 16.60 33.52 40.47
CA GLY A 1 18.03 33.82 40.22
C GLY A 1 18.47 33.16 38.93
N ALA A 2 19.68 33.46 38.47
CA ALA A 2 20.32 32.86 37.28
C ALA A 2 21.70 32.31 37.68
N VAL A 3 22.21 31.32 36.96
CA VAL A 3 23.53 30.71 37.20
C VAL A 3 24.37 30.82 35.94
N SER A 4 25.56 31.41 36.04
CA SER A 4 26.53 31.48 34.94
C SER A 4 27.90 31.02 35.44
N LEU A 5 28.45 29.96 34.83
CA LEU A 5 29.72 29.35 35.21
C LEU A 5 30.60 29.11 33.98
N GLY A 6 31.61 29.95 33.78
CA GLY A 6 32.59 29.82 32.71
C GLY A 6 33.06 31.16 32.15
N CYS A 7 34.13 31.15 31.35
CA CYS A 7 34.59 32.37 30.68
C CYS A 7 33.64 32.71 29.52
N TYR A 8 33.19 33.96 29.45
CA TYR A 8 32.19 34.44 28.46
C TYR A 8 30.82 33.74 28.54
N SER A 9 30.49 33.07 29.65
CA SER A 9 29.15 32.49 29.84
C SER A 9 28.14 33.57 30.23
N THR A 10 26.96 33.55 29.61
CA THR A 10 25.85 34.47 29.86
C THR A 10 24.61 33.70 30.26
N ALA A 11 24.01 34.05 31.40
CA ALA A 11 22.67 33.62 31.81
C ALA A 11 21.80 34.88 31.95
N GLY A 12 21.01 35.19 30.92
CA GLY A 12 20.43 36.52 30.71
C GLY A 12 19.09 36.78 31.37
N ASN A 13 18.41 35.75 31.87
CA ASN A 13 17.03 35.86 32.37
C ASN A 13 16.79 35.01 33.64
N THR A 14 15.61 35.17 34.25
CA THR A 14 15.22 34.44 35.45
C THR A 14 15.25 32.92 35.23
N TYR A 15 15.81 32.19 36.20
CA TYR A 15 15.97 30.73 36.17
C TYR A 15 16.85 30.19 35.04
N ALA A 16 17.56 31.05 34.29
CA ALA A 16 18.50 30.62 33.28
C ALA A 16 19.79 30.04 33.90
N THR A 17 20.31 28.98 33.29
CA THR A 17 21.56 28.31 33.70
C THR A 17 22.51 28.19 32.51
N SER A 18 23.71 28.74 32.62
CA SER A 18 24.74 28.74 31.57
C SER A 18 26.05 28.17 32.13
N ILE A 19 26.56 27.08 31.56
CA ILE A 19 27.75 26.37 32.07
C ILE A 19 28.71 26.01 30.92
N GLY A 20 29.87 26.67 30.87
CA GLY A 20 30.91 26.40 29.87
C GLY A 20 31.57 27.65 29.32
N TYR A 21 32.50 27.48 28.38
CA TYR A 21 33.11 28.60 27.67
C TYR A 21 32.14 29.15 26.61
N ASN A 22 31.92 30.46 26.60
CA ASN A 22 31.10 31.14 25.59
C ASN A 22 29.66 30.59 25.46
N THR A 23 29.04 30.18 26.56
CA THR A 23 27.66 29.67 26.59
C THR A 23 26.63 30.79 26.75
N THR A 24 25.47 30.66 26.13
CA THR A 24 24.38 31.64 26.24
C THR A 24 23.07 30.97 26.61
N ALA A 25 22.57 31.21 27.83
CA ALA A 25 21.22 30.87 28.25
C ALA A 25 20.42 32.17 28.41
N SER A 26 19.84 32.67 27.31
CA SER A 26 19.11 33.95 27.32
C SER A 26 17.59 33.79 27.44
N GLY A 27 17.04 32.58 27.37
CA GLY A 27 15.62 32.35 27.65
C GLY A 27 15.32 32.27 29.15
N SER A 28 14.13 32.67 29.59
CA SER A 28 13.67 32.38 30.96
C SER A 28 13.56 30.86 31.16
N GLY A 29 14.11 30.35 32.26
CA GLY A 29 14.16 28.92 32.55
C GLY A 29 14.99 28.08 31.57
N SER A 30 15.84 28.72 30.75
CA SER A 30 16.70 28.02 29.78
C SER A 30 17.95 27.41 30.41
N LEU A 31 18.48 26.36 29.79
CA LEU A 31 19.73 25.69 30.18
C LEU A 31 20.66 25.59 28.98
N ALA A 32 21.84 26.19 29.06
CA ALA A 32 22.92 26.06 28.06
C ALA A 32 24.18 25.47 28.71
N GLY A 33 24.70 24.38 28.18
CA GLY A 33 25.86 23.67 28.74
C GLY A 33 26.81 23.13 27.67
N GLY A 34 28.11 23.40 27.78
CA GLY A 34 29.14 22.98 26.80
C GLY A 34 29.65 24.13 25.95
N ASN A 35 30.89 24.07 25.48
CA ASN A 35 31.54 25.19 24.78
C ASN A 35 30.69 25.69 23.58
N GLY A 36 30.30 26.98 23.60
CA GLY A 36 29.48 27.61 22.57
C GLY A 36 27.98 27.25 22.57
N ALA A 37 27.47 26.50 23.57
CA ALA A 37 26.04 26.14 23.64
C ALA A 37 25.14 27.38 23.81
N SER A 38 23.99 27.39 23.13
CA SER A 38 23.09 28.55 23.06
C SER A 38 21.61 28.18 23.15
N ALA A 39 20.99 28.42 24.31
CA ALA A 39 19.56 28.27 24.55
C ALA A 39 18.91 29.65 24.68
N THR A 40 18.35 30.19 23.58
CA THR A 40 17.93 31.60 23.53
C THR A 40 16.46 31.84 23.80
N GLY A 41 15.60 30.83 23.59
CA GLY A 41 14.17 30.92 23.86
C GLY A 41 13.73 30.25 25.16
N LEU A 42 12.44 30.44 25.50
CA LEU A 42 11.88 30.11 26.82
C LEU A 42 11.89 28.59 27.09
N TYR A 43 12.34 28.20 28.29
CA TYR A 43 12.37 26.80 28.75
C TYR A 43 13.17 25.85 27.85
N ASN A 44 14.12 26.38 27.09
CA ASN A 44 14.94 25.60 26.19
C ASN A 44 16.10 24.89 26.91
N VAL A 45 16.54 23.77 26.34
CA VAL A 45 17.75 23.04 26.76
C VAL A 45 18.71 22.93 25.60
N SER A 46 19.98 23.33 25.78
CA SER A 46 21.07 23.17 24.82
C SER A 46 22.30 22.60 25.51
N LEU A 47 22.63 21.34 25.26
CA LEU A 47 23.72 20.64 25.90
C LEU A 47 24.66 20.01 24.86
N GLY A 48 25.90 20.49 24.76
CA GLY A 48 26.91 20.01 23.82
C GLY A 48 27.73 21.15 23.22
N TYR A 49 28.86 20.81 22.60
CA TYR A 49 29.67 21.77 21.85
C TYR A 49 28.83 22.40 20.72
N ASN A 50 28.63 23.72 20.74
CA ASN A 50 27.79 24.46 19.79
C ASN A 50 26.34 23.95 19.66
N ALA A 51 25.75 23.33 20.69
CA ALA A 51 24.33 22.97 20.67
C ALA A 51 23.46 24.23 20.71
N GLN A 52 22.40 24.31 19.90
CA GLN A 52 21.54 25.49 19.77
C GLN A 52 20.06 25.16 19.88
N SER A 53 19.32 25.97 20.62
CA SER A 53 17.86 25.95 20.62
C SER A 53 17.27 27.37 20.72
N ALA A 54 16.44 27.74 19.74
CA ALA A 54 16.01 29.14 19.55
C ALA A 54 14.50 29.41 19.73
N GLY A 55 13.63 28.41 19.52
CA GLY A 55 12.19 28.54 19.76
C GLY A 55 11.80 28.42 21.23
N GLN A 56 10.65 27.86 21.55
CA GLN A 56 10.22 27.66 22.94
C GLN A 56 10.09 26.18 23.27
N THR A 57 10.36 25.81 24.53
CA THR A 57 10.26 24.44 25.06
C THR A 57 11.05 23.40 24.25
N ASN A 58 12.13 23.84 23.60
CA ASN A 58 12.94 23.00 22.73
C ASN A 58 14.07 22.30 23.49
N VAL A 59 14.49 21.14 22.98
CA VAL A 59 15.62 20.39 23.50
C VAL A 59 16.62 20.15 22.37
N ALA A 60 17.87 20.56 22.56
CA ALA A 60 19.00 20.28 21.68
C ALA A 60 20.14 19.66 22.51
N ILE A 61 20.43 18.38 22.32
CA ILE A 61 21.46 17.67 23.09
C ILE A 61 22.38 16.91 22.14
N GLY A 62 23.65 17.29 22.10
CA GLY A 62 24.67 16.72 21.21
C GLY A 62 25.58 17.81 20.63
N ALA A 63 26.80 17.45 20.22
CA ALA A 63 27.69 18.39 19.56
C ALA A 63 27.08 18.85 18.23
N GLY A 64 26.87 20.16 18.06
CA GLY A 64 26.24 20.74 16.89
C GLY A 64 24.75 20.43 16.73
N ALA A 65 24.07 19.93 17.77
CA ALA A 65 22.62 19.71 17.71
C ALA A 65 21.86 21.04 17.61
N VAL A 66 20.88 21.13 16.71
CA VAL A 66 20.11 22.35 16.44
C VAL A 66 18.62 22.07 16.58
N CYS A 67 17.91 22.87 17.37
CA CYS A 67 16.46 22.83 17.47
C CYS A 67 15.85 24.23 17.35
N ASN A 68 15.48 24.59 16.13
CA ASN A 68 14.86 25.89 15.81
C ASN A 68 13.33 25.80 15.65
N ALA A 69 12.73 24.67 16.04
CA ALA A 69 11.28 24.49 16.08
C ALA A 69 10.61 25.64 16.84
N SER A 70 9.47 26.15 16.38
CA SER A 70 8.78 27.23 17.10
C SER A 70 8.41 26.83 18.53
N TYR A 71 7.95 25.58 18.72
CA TYR A 71 7.55 25.01 20.02
C TYR A 71 7.86 23.51 20.08
N ASN A 72 8.22 23.00 21.26
CA ASN A 72 8.27 21.57 21.59
C ASN A 72 9.13 20.71 20.65
N GLY A 73 10.18 21.26 20.05
CA GLY A 73 11.09 20.50 19.21
C GLY A 73 12.14 19.73 20.01
N VAL A 74 12.63 18.63 19.45
CA VAL A 74 13.63 17.76 20.06
C VAL A 74 14.69 17.40 19.04
N ALA A 75 15.94 17.80 19.27
CA ALA A 75 17.13 17.43 18.52
C ALA A 75 18.11 16.70 19.45
N LEU A 76 18.31 15.39 19.25
CA LEU A 76 19.17 14.55 20.08
C LEU A 76 20.23 13.85 19.23
N GLY A 77 21.50 13.98 19.60
CA GLY A 77 22.64 13.39 18.91
C GLY A 77 23.54 14.43 18.22
N ALA A 78 24.75 14.03 17.86
CA ALA A 78 25.67 14.92 17.17
C ALA A 78 25.11 15.34 15.80
N ASN A 79 25.10 16.64 15.52
CA ASN A 79 24.59 17.25 14.30
C ASN A 79 23.11 16.94 13.98
N SER A 80 22.30 16.52 14.97
CA SER A 80 20.85 16.38 14.76
C SER A 80 20.20 17.74 14.57
N ASP A 81 19.28 17.88 13.63
CA ASP A 81 18.58 19.13 13.36
C ASP A 81 17.06 18.89 13.32
N ALA A 82 16.33 19.42 14.29
CA ALA A 82 14.87 19.31 14.33
C ALA A 82 14.15 20.32 13.42
N GLY A 83 14.88 21.11 12.64
CA GLY A 83 14.32 22.10 11.72
C GLY A 83 13.59 23.23 12.46
N SER A 84 12.62 23.84 11.77
CA SER A 84 11.81 24.96 12.28
C SER A 84 10.35 24.61 12.57
N GLY A 85 9.91 23.39 12.25
CA GLY A 85 8.53 22.95 12.51
C GLY A 85 8.26 22.71 13.99
N SER A 86 7.14 23.21 14.52
CA SER A 86 6.69 22.86 15.88
C SER A 86 6.55 21.35 16.06
N SER A 87 6.91 20.83 17.23
CA SER A 87 6.83 19.41 17.59
C SER A 87 7.67 18.47 16.72
N SER A 88 8.70 18.99 16.04
CA SER A 88 9.60 18.16 15.23
C SER A 88 10.58 17.40 16.12
N VAL A 89 10.89 16.15 15.75
CA VAL A 89 11.78 15.26 16.50
C VAL A 89 12.87 14.74 15.58
N ALA A 90 14.11 15.17 15.81
CA ALA A 90 15.31 14.66 15.18
C ALA A 90 16.16 13.91 16.19
N ILE A 91 16.44 12.63 15.94
CA ILE A 91 17.39 11.83 16.73
C ILE A 91 18.44 11.29 15.77
N LEU A 92 19.63 11.89 15.76
CA LEU A 92 20.71 11.65 14.78
C LEU A 92 20.31 11.92 13.32
N GLY A 93 19.17 12.59 13.10
CA GLY A 93 18.62 12.91 11.78
C GLY A 93 18.43 14.42 11.55
N THR A 94 17.81 14.75 10.43
CA THR A 94 17.51 16.12 10.01
C THR A 94 16.06 16.22 9.57
N CYS A 95 15.29 17.06 10.24
CA CYS A 95 13.92 17.37 9.88
C CYS A 95 13.86 18.60 8.98
N GLY A 96 12.92 18.58 8.02
CA GLY A 96 12.44 19.77 7.37
C GLY A 96 11.51 20.63 8.23
N PRO A 97 10.94 21.70 7.65
CA PRO A 97 9.84 22.42 8.27
C PRO A 97 8.61 21.52 8.33
N SER A 98 7.76 21.70 9.35
CA SER A 98 6.50 20.96 9.61
C SER A 98 6.60 19.67 10.41
N ALA A 99 6.39 19.74 11.73
CA ALA A 99 6.11 18.66 12.69
C ALA A 99 6.65 17.27 12.31
N SER A 100 7.91 17.21 11.88
CA SER A 100 8.47 16.04 11.20
C SER A 100 9.27 15.20 12.18
N VAL A 101 9.40 13.92 11.86
CA VAL A 101 10.17 12.97 12.66
C VAL A 101 11.28 12.39 11.80
N ALA A 102 12.54 12.57 12.23
CA ALA A 102 13.73 12.00 11.59
C ALA A 102 14.57 11.27 12.66
N ILE A 103 14.47 9.94 12.72
CA ILE A 103 15.13 9.12 13.75
C ILE A 103 16.07 8.12 13.08
N GLY A 104 17.36 8.21 13.38
CA GLY A 104 18.40 7.36 12.82
C GLY A 104 19.50 8.20 12.17
N SER A 105 20.73 7.67 12.15
CA SER A 105 21.86 8.37 11.53
C SER A 105 21.58 8.64 10.06
N GLY A 106 21.59 9.92 9.68
CA GLY A 106 21.30 10.35 8.31
C GLY A 106 19.84 10.20 7.89
N ALA A 107 18.92 9.97 8.83
CA ALA A 107 17.50 10.03 8.54
C ALA A 107 17.11 11.46 8.16
N THR A 108 16.30 11.65 7.12
CA THR A 108 15.97 12.97 6.57
C THR A 108 14.50 13.11 6.21
N THR A 109 13.91 14.27 6.51
CA THR A 109 12.66 14.71 5.88
C THR A 109 12.90 15.98 5.06
N ALA A 110 12.08 16.22 4.04
CA ALA A 110 12.39 17.24 3.04
C ALA A 110 12.41 18.67 3.60
N ALA A 111 13.45 19.42 3.24
CA ALA A 111 13.75 20.77 3.74
C ALA A 111 12.69 21.85 3.44
N SER A 112 11.70 21.55 2.59
CA SER A 112 10.61 22.47 2.24
C SER A 112 9.23 21.80 2.38
N SER A 113 9.10 20.86 3.32
CA SER A 113 7.83 20.16 3.54
C SER A 113 6.75 21.11 4.07
N VAL A 114 5.59 21.11 3.39
CA VAL A 114 4.38 21.80 3.83
C VAL A 114 3.47 20.90 4.67
N ALA A 115 3.82 19.63 4.82
CA ALA A 115 3.10 18.66 5.63
C ALA A 115 4.08 17.79 6.45
N PRO A 116 3.64 17.19 7.57
CA PRO A 116 4.47 16.31 8.37
C PRO A 116 4.99 15.11 7.59
N ALA A 117 6.25 14.76 7.83
CA ALA A 117 6.90 13.58 7.28
C ALA A 117 7.57 12.77 8.39
N VAL A 118 7.71 11.47 8.15
CA VAL A 118 8.30 10.53 9.11
C VAL A 118 9.35 9.69 8.40
N ALA A 119 10.60 9.87 8.80
CA ALA A 119 11.75 9.07 8.39
C ALA A 119 12.35 8.37 9.62
N ILE A 120 12.23 7.04 9.70
CA ILE A 120 12.71 6.25 10.85
C ILE A 120 13.59 5.11 10.35
N GLY A 121 14.87 5.14 10.71
CA GLY A 121 15.90 4.18 10.33
C GLY A 121 17.16 4.88 9.83
N PRO A 122 18.34 4.25 9.94
CA PRO A 122 19.57 4.82 9.38
C PRO A 122 19.41 5.07 7.87
N GLY A 123 19.67 6.30 7.44
CA GLY A 123 19.52 6.71 6.04
C GLY A 123 18.08 6.71 5.49
N ALA A 124 17.04 6.56 6.32
CA ALA A 124 15.66 6.68 5.87
C ALA A 124 15.40 8.11 5.34
N SER A 125 14.71 8.25 4.21
CA SER A 125 14.51 9.56 3.59
C SER A 125 13.09 9.77 3.08
N VAL A 126 12.50 10.91 3.44
CA VAL A 126 11.27 11.41 2.82
C VAL A 126 11.62 12.66 2.03
N THR A 127 11.58 12.57 0.71
CA THR A 127 11.90 13.69 -0.21
C THR A 127 10.66 14.52 -0.60
N SER A 128 9.48 14.01 -0.27
CA SER A 128 8.19 14.68 -0.49
C SER A 128 8.06 15.99 0.27
N THR A 129 7.49 17.00 -0.39
CA THR A 129 7.05 18.23 0.28
C THR A 129 5.64 18.12 0.85
N THR A 130 4.84 17.14 0.43
CA THR A 130 3.45 16.95 0.85
C THR A 130 3.28 15.86 1.91
N GLY A 131 4.37 15.51 2.58
CA GLY A 131 4.42 14.47 3.60
C GLY A 131 4.70 13.09 3.01
N GLY A 132 5.02 12.14 3.87
CA GLY A 132 5.40 10.78 3.50
C GLY A 132 5.90 10.00 4.71
N LEU A 133 5.95 8.68 4.55
CA LEU A 133 6.38 7.75 5.58
C LEU A 133 7.49 6.87 5.02
N ALA A 134 8.69 6.92 5.59
CA ALA A 134 9.79 6.02 5.30
C ALA A 134 10.26 5.38 6.60
N VAL A 135 10.02 4.08 6.77
CA VAL A 135 10.39 3.32 7.98
C VAL A 135 11.20 2.10 7.60
N GLY A 136 12.46 2.05 8.04
CA GLY A 136 13.44 1.02 7.69
C GLY A 136 14.80 1.63 7.35
N SER A 137 15.88 0.86 7.49
CA SER A 137 17.20 1.32 7.06
C SER A 137 17.19 1.59 5.56
N TYR A 138 17.60 2.78 5.13
CA TYR A 138 17.63 3.19 3.72
C TYR A 138 16.27 3.11 3.00
N SER A 139 15.15 3.17 3.73
CA SER A 139 13.84 3.31 3.08
C SER A 139 13.68 4.72 2.50
N ALA A 140 12.97 4.85 1.38
CA ALA A 140 12.77 6.12 0.71
C ALA A 140 11.31 6.31 0.31
N ALA A 141 10.75 7.47 0.62
CA ALA A 141 9.39 7.85 0.21
C ALA A 141 9.42 9.17 -0.59
N ALA A 142 8.94 9.11 -1.83
CA ALA A 142 8.65 10.27 -2.68
C ALA A 142 7.30 10.90 -2.29
N THR A 143 6.68 11.67 -3.21
CA THR A 143 5.49 12.49 -2.96
C THR A 143 4.30 11.70 -2.40
N ALA A 144 3.90 12.02 -1.17
CA ALA A 144 2.78 11.41 -0.46
C ALA A 144 2.82 9.86 -0.43
N CYS A 145 4.03 9.30 -0.34
CA CYS A 145 4.24 7.85 -0.36
C CYS A 145 4.39 7.23 1.02
N THR A 146 4.23 5.91 1.09
CA THR A 146 4.60 5.09 2.25
C THR A 146 5.59 4.02 1.83
N ALA A 147 6.77 4.00 2.44
CA ALA A 147 7.79 2.98 2.30
C ALA A 147 8.05 2.32 3.67
N LEU A 148 7.80 1.03 3.78
CA LEU A 148 7.91 0.26 5.02
C LEU A 148 8.77 -0.99 4.82
N GLY A 149 9.92 -1.01 5.48
CA GLY A 149 10.90 -2.09 5.48
C GLY A 149 12.30 -1.60 5.05
N PRO A 150 13.38 -2.34 5.38
CA PRO A 150 14.73 -1.95 4.99
C PRO A 150 14.86 -1.90 3.47
N SER A 151 15.40 -0.80 2.95
CA SER A 151 15.57 -0.53 1.52
C SER A 151 14.27 -0.53 0.70
N ALA A 152 13.09 -0.40 1.34
CA ALA A 152 11.84 -0.16 0.64
C ALA A 152 11.85 1.26 0.02
N GLN A 153 11.61 1.35 -1.28
CA GLN A 153 11.63 2.60 -2.04
C GLN A 153 10.27 2.81 -2.71
N ALA A 154 9.49 3.76 -2.22
CA ALA A 154 8.25 4.22 -2.83
C ALA A 154 8.54 5.49 -3.65
N ASN A 155 8.97 5.30 -4.90
CA ASN A 155 9.44 6.37 -5.81
C ASN A 155 8.31 6.98 -6.65
N GLY A 156 7.28 6.20 -7.00
CA GLY A 156 6.10 6.67 -7.71
C GLY A 156 5.16 7.41 -6.78
N SER A 157 4.56 8.51 -7.25
CA SER A 157 3.72 9.36 -6.38
C SER A 157 2.50 8.60 -5.86
N PHE A 158 2.12 8.87 -4.61
CA PHE A 158 0.96 8.22 -3.95
C PHE A 158 1.06 6.69 -3.89
N SER A 159 2.27 6.13 -3.84
CA SER A 159 2.49 4.69 -3.76
C SER A 159 2.71 4.20 -2.32
N ILE A 160 2.44 2.92 -2.10
CA ILE A 160 2.71 2.22 -0.83
C ILE A 160 3.61 1.02 -1.14
N ALA A 161 4.87 1.07 -0.71
CA ALA A 161 5.85 0.01 -0.83
C ALA A 161 6.12 -0.66 0.53
N ILE A 162 5.83 -1.96 0.63
CA ILE A 162 6.03 -2.73 1.86
C ILE A 162 6.91 -3.93 1.55
N GLY A 163 8.02 -4.07 2.29
CA GLY A 163 8.92 -5.21 2.17
C GLY A 163 10.39 -4.84 2.31
N TYR A 164 11.25 -5.84 2.14
CA TYR A 164 12.69 -5.65 2.09
C TYR A 164 13.11 -5.38 0.64
N GLY A 165 13.87 -4.32 0.38
CA GLY A 165 14.51 -4.05 -0.91
C GLY A 165 13.57 -3.84 -2.11
N VAL A 166 12.29 -3.55 -1.87
CA VAL A 166 11.30 -3.31 -2.93
C VAL A 166 11.47 -1.91 -3.54
N SER A 167 11.34 -1.75 -4.86
CA SER A 167 11.43 -0.44 -5.53
C SER A 167 10.24 -0.14 -6.44
N PHE A 168 9.35 0.77 -6.01
CA PHE A 168 8.10 1.08 -6.71
C PHE A 168 8.23 2.42 -7.41
N SER A 169 8.54 2.38 -8.69
CA SER A 169 8.53 3.56 -9.55
C SER A 169 7.14 3.97 -10.05
N PRO A 170 6.16 3.06 -10.23
CA PRO A 170 4.83 3.46 -10.66
C PRO A 170 4.02 4.22 -9.60
N SER A 171 3.21 5.17 -10.06
CA SER A 171 2.34 5.99 -9.23
C SER A 171 1.03 5.27 -8.90
N TYR A 172 0.36 5.72 -7.84
CA TYR A 172 -0.95 5.20 -7.41
C TYR A 172 -1.00 3.68 -7.18
N SER A 173 0.13 3.08 -6.81
CA SER A 173 0.27 1.63 -6.69
C SER A 173 0.53 1.20 -5.26
N VAL A 174 -0.02 0.06 -4.88
CA VAL A 174 0.20 -0.58 -3.57
C VAL A 174 0.86 -1.92 -3.82
N GLY A 175 1.93 -2.21 -3.10
CA GLY A 175 2.68 -3.44 -3.30
C GLY A 175 3.30 -3.98 -2.03
N ILE A 176 3.31 -5.30 -1.92
CA ILE A 176 3.88 -6.03 -0.79
C ILE A 176 4.82 -7.10 -1.33
N GLY A 177 6.13 -6.98 -1.07
CA GLY A 177 7.16 -7.96 -1.41
C GLY A 177 7.59 -8.04 -2.89
N GLY A 178 6.78 -7.53 -3.83
CA GLY A 178 7.11 -7.46 -5.25
C GLY A 178 6.94 -6.06 -5.81
N GLU A 179 7.42 -5.81 -7.02
CA GLU A 179 7.48 -4.49 -7.66
C GLU A 179 6.39 -4.31 -8.72
N PRO A 180 5.48 -3.31 -8.59
CA PRO A 180 4.53 -2.96 -9.63
C PRO A 180 5.25 -2.59 -10.94
N THR A 181 4.67 -2.99 -12.07
CA THR A 181 5.22 -2.74 -13.42
C THR A 181 4.53 -1.60 -14.13
N SER A 182 3.42 -1.08 -13.58
CA SER A 182 2.62 0.01 -14.18
C SER A 182 1.83 0.75 -13.11
N ASP A 183 1.37 1.97 -13.42
CA ASP A 183 0.58 2.78 -12.49
C ASP A 183 -0.77 2.10 -12.15
N HIS A 184 -1.36 2.47 -11.01
CA HIS A 184 -2.67 1.99 -10.55
C HIS A 184 -2.74 0.46 -10.33
N GLN A 185 -1.66 -0.14 -9.84
CA GLN A 185 -1.61 -1.57 -9.54
C GLN A 185 -1.68 -1.86 -8.04
N LEU A 186 -2.45 -2.88 -7.66
CA LEU A 186 -2.29 -3.58 -6.39
C LEU A 186 -1.53 -4.88 -6.65
N LEU A 187 -0.35 -5.02 -6.05
CA LEU A 187 0.50 -6.20 -6.14
C LEU A 187 0.71 -6.82 -4.76
N ILE A 188 0.48 -8.12 -4.61
CA ILE A 188 0.71 -8.81 -3.33
C ILE A 188 1.52 -10.07 -3.62
N GLY A 189 2.75 -10.10 -3.10
CA GLY A 189 3.76 -11.11 -3.38
C GLY A 189 4.82 -10.66 -4.38
N GLY A 190 5.94 -11.36 -4.40
CA GLY A 190 7.07 -11.07 -5.28
C GLY A 190 8.20 -12.09 -5.17
N SER A 191 9.20 -11.97 -6.04
CA SER A 191 10.33 -12.91 -6.13
C SER A 191 11.67 -12.31 -5.70
N ASN A 192 11.72 -11.03 -5.32
CA ASN A 192 12.99 -10.32 -5.21
C ASN A 192 13.82 -10.78 -4.00
N PHE A 193 13.19 -11.34 -2.97
CA PHE A 193 13.84 -11.93 -1.81
C PHE A 193 13.02 -13.14 -1.35
N GLY A 194 13.67 -14.26 -1.02
CA GLY A 194 13.05 -15.58 -0.87
C GLY A 194 11.70 -15.64 -0.13
N GLU A 195 10.86 -16.59 -0.55
CA GLU A 195 9.52 -16.91 0.01
C GLU A 195 8.56 -15.73 0.23
N CYS A 196 8.58 -14.73 -0.67
CA CYS A 196 7.49 -13.74 -0.76
C CYS A 196 6.34 -14.22 -1.67
N ASP A 197 6.24 -15.53 -1.95
CA ASP A 197 5.18 -16.11 -2.76
C ASP A 197 3.88 -16.24 -1.97
N ILE A 198 2.80 -15.66 -2.50
CA ILE A 198 1.46 -15.79 -1.92
C ILE A 198 0.81 -17.04 -2.50
N ARG A 199 0.61 -18.06 -1.66
CA ARG A 199 0.01 -19.35 -2.05
C ARG A 199 -1.51 -19.41 -1.87
N SER A 200 -2.06 -18.59 -0.97
CA SER A 200 -3.49 -18.52 -0.71
C SER A 200 -3.87 -17.15 -0.17
N VAL A 201 -5.03 -16.64 -0.59
CA VAL A 201 -5.59 -15.37 -0.12
C VAL A 201 -6.97 -15.62 0.49
N PHE A 202 -7.20 -15.10 1.70
CA PHE A 202 -8.48 -15.14 2.38
C PHE A 202 -9.05 -13.72 2.49
N ILE A 203 -10.30 -13.52 2.06
CA ILE A 203 -11.03 -12.25 2.15
C ILE A 203 -12.32 -12.52 2.95
N GLY A 204 -12.53 -11.78 4.05
CA GLY A 204 -13.68 -11.97 4.95
C GLY A 204 -13.28 -12.18 6.42
N ASN A 205 -14.04 -12.97 7.18
CA ASN A 205 -13.86 -13.10 8.64
C ASN A 205 -12.79 -14.12 9.09
N GLY A 206 -11.80 -14.41 8.24
CA GLY A 206 -10.66 -15.28 8.55
C GLY A 206 -10.86 -16.75 8.14
N VAL A 207 -9.88 -17.60 8.50
CA VAL A 207 -9.76 -18.99 8.02
C VAL A 207 -10.64 -19.97 8.81
N THR A 208 -10.87 -19.74 10.10
CA THR A 208 -11.49 -20.72 11.03
C THR A 208 -12.66 -20.13 11.85
N ASN A 209 -13.38 -19.15 11.31
CA ASN A 209 -14.49 -18.53 12.02
C ASN A 209 -15.69 -19.49 12.18
N SER A 210 -16.27 -19.58 13.38
CA SER A 210 -17.43 -20.45 13.67
C SER A 210 -18.77 -19.92 13.16
N ALA A 211 -18.82 -18.66 12.70
CA ALA A 211 -20.01 -18.01 12.15
C ALA A 211 -19.65 -17.17 10.89
N PRO A 212 -19.17 -17.80 9.80
CA PRO A 212 -18.69 -17.09 8.61
C PRO A 212 -19.81 -16.25 7.97
N GLN A 213 -19.47 -15.06 7.49
CA GLN A 213 -20.38 -14.19 6.73
C GLN A 213 -20.07 -14.24 5.23
N SER A 214 -21.09 -13.94 4.43
CA SER A 214 -20.94 -13.83 2.97
C SER A 214 -20.03 -12.67 2.58
N VAL A 215 -19.26 -12.86 1.51
CA VAL A 215 -18.45 -11.82 0.85
C VAL A 215 -18.92 -11.69 -0.59
N THR A 216 -19.15 -10.46 -1.05
CA THR A 216 -19.44 -10.15 -2.45
C THR A 216 -18.29 -9.33 -3.02
N HIS A 217 -17.72 -9.76 -4.15
CA HIS A 217 -16.74 -8.98 -4.89
C HIS A 217 -17.45 -8.15 -5.97
N TYR A 218 -17.26 -6.84 -5.92
CA TYR A 218 -17.79 -5.91 -6.92
C TYR A 218 -16.68 -5.41 -7.85
N SER A 219 -17.03 -5.18 -9.10
CA SER A 219 -16.25 -4.33 -10.02
C SER A 219 -16.66 -2.86 -9.85
N THR A 220 -16.34 -2.01 -10.83
CA THR A 220 -16.77 -0.60 -10.81
C THR A 220 -18.28 -0.47 -11.00
N GLN A 221 -18.93 0.16 -10.04
CA GLN A 221 -20.33 0.59 -10.13
C GLN A 221 -20.39 2.10 -10.35
N GLY A 222 -21.34 2.56 -11.15
CA GLY A 222 -21.65 3.97 -11.33
C GLY A 222 -22.79 4.41 -10.42
N SER A 223 -22.80 5.68 -10.02
CA SER A 223 -23.93 6.32 -9.34
C SER A 223 -24.40 7.51 -10.18
N GLY A 224 -25.69 7.56 -10.50
CA GLY A 224 -26.30 8.57 -11.36
C GLY A 224 -27.35 7.97 -12.30
N THR A 225 -27.99 8.81 -13.11
CA THR A 225 -28.95 8.37 -14.12
C THR A 225 -28.22 7.77 -15.32
N ASP A 226 -28.63 6.59 -15.76
CA ASP A 226 -28.15 5.91 -16.98
C ASP A 226 -26.63 5.68 -17.06
N VAL A 227 -25.97 5.43 -15.93
CA VAL A 227 -24.53 5.11 -15.89
C VAL A 227 -24.32 3.61 -16.16
N GLY A 228 -23.64 3.29 -17.26
CA GLY A 228 -23.24 1.91 -17.58
C GLY A 228 -22.20 1.35 -16.60
N GLY A 229 -22.24 0.04 -16.35
CA GLY A 229 -21.26 -0.67 -15.51
C GLY A 229 -19.96 -1.00 -16.25
N ALA A 230 -18.85 -1.20 -15.52
CA ALA A 230 -17.57 -1.59 -16.11
C ALA A 230 -17.35 -3.11 -16.09
N SER A 231 -16.60 -3.60 -17.09
CA SER A 231 -16.19 -5.01 -17.15
C SER A 231 -15.28 -5.41 -15.99
N TYR A 232 -15.38 -6.67 -15.57
CA TYR A 232 -14.48 -7.30 -14.61
C TYR A 232 -13.78 -8.48 -15.28
N THR A 233 -12.45 -8.51 -15.25
CA THR A 233 -11.67 -9.58 -15.89
C THR A 233 -10.76 -10.22 -14.86
N ILE A 234 -10.87 -11.53 -14.70
CA ILE A 234 -9.89 -12.35 -13.98
C ILE A 234 -9.05 -13.08 -15.03
N ARG A 235 -7.72 -13.04 -14.88
CA ARG A 235 -6.78 -13.72 -15.77
C ARG A 235 -5.95 -14.72 -14.95
N PRO A 236 -5.92 -16.02 -15.31
CA PRO A 236 -4.93 -16.92 -14.75
C PRO A 236 -3.53 -16.59 -15.30
N GLY A 237 -2.49 -17.23 -14.76
CA GLY A 237 -1.10 -17.00 -15.17
C GLY A 237 -0.90 -17.19 -16.68
N ALA A 238 -0.19 -16.26 -17.33
CA ALA A 238 0.15 -16.39 -18.74
C ALA A 238 1.48 -17.17 -18.90
N GLY A 239 1.52 -18.10 -19.86
CA GLY A 239 2.78 -18.68 -20.32
C GLY A 239 3.53 -17.73 -21.25
N THR A 240 4.78 -18.07 -21.58
CA THR A 240 5.57 -17.39 -22.62
C THR A 240 5.93 -18.38 -23.71
N GLY A 241 6.04 -17.93 -24.96
CA GLY A 241 6.38 -18.79 -26.10
C GLY A 241 5.37 -19.93 -26.28
N THR A 242 5.84 -21.18 -26.25
CA THR A 242 5.01 -22.40 -26.33
C THR A 242 4.46 -22.84 -24.97
N GLY A 243 4.69 -22.06 -23.90
CA GLY A 243 4.17 -22.36 -22.58
C GLY A 243 2.65 -22.14 -22.51
N THR A 244 1.93 -23.16 -22.08
CA THR A 244 0.49 -23.09 -21.79
C THR A 244 0.24 -22.14 -20.61
N GLY A 245 -0.89 -21.43 -20.62
CA GLY A 245 -1.32 -20.64 -19.47
C GLY A 245 -1.68 -21.50 -18.26
N GLY A 246 -1.91 -20.87 -17.11
CA GLY A 246 -2.51 -21.52 -15.94
C GLY A 246 -4.01 -21.75 -16.12
N SER A 247 -4.56 -22.74 -15.41
CA SER A 247 -6.01 -22.90 -15.32
C SER A 247 -6.63 -21.96 -14.28
N PHE A 248 -7.92 -21.68 -14.44
CA PHE A 248 -8.75 -21.01 -13.45
C PHE A 248 -9.90 -21.93 -13.05
N ALA A 249 -10.12 -22.13 -11.76
CA ALA A 249 -11.16 -23.02 -11.26
C ALA A 249 -12.01 -22.36 -10.18
N ILE A 250 -13.31 -22.68 -10.18
CA ILE A 250 -14.23 -22.41 -9.08
C ILE A 250 -14.52 -23.75 -8.42
N GLN A 251 -14.35 -23.79 -7.09
CA GLN A 251 -14.53 -24.99 -6.29
C GLN A 251 -15.61 -24.77 -5.23
N THR A 252 -16.30 -25.84 -4.88
CA THR A 252 -17.24 -25.89 -3.76
C THR A 252 -16.84 -27.02 -2.82
N ALA A 253 -17.20 -26.91 -1.54
CA ALA A 253 -17.05 -27.98 -0.57
C ALA A 253 -18.45 -28.48 -0.17
N PRO A 254 -18.97 -29.55 -0.80
CA PRO A 254 -20.28 -30.10 -0.47
C PRO A 254 -20.38 -30.48 1.02
N ALA A 255 -21.60 -30.50 1.55
CA ALA A 255 -21.84 -30.91 2.93
C ALA A 255 -21.38 -32.37 3.14
N GLY A 256 -20.45 -32.56 4.08
CA GLY A 256 -20.06 -33.87 4.60
C GLY A 256 -20.97 -34.34 5.72
N THR A 257 -20.45 -35.24 6.56
CA THR A 257 -21.10 -35.68 7.81
C THR A 257 -20.87 -34.66 8.93
N THR A 258 -21.53 -34.86 10.09
CA THR A 258 -21.25 -34.04 11.27
C THR A 258 -19.76 -34.12 11.66
N GLY A 259 -19.15 -32.98 11.98
CA GLY A 259 -17.73 -32.90 12.31
C GLY A 259 -17.24 -31.46 12.43
N SER A 260 -15.98 -31.30 12.83
CA SER A 260 -15.30 -30.00 13.00
C SER A 260 -14.21 -29.75 11.96
N VAL A 261 -13.99 -30.69 11.03
CA VAL A 261 -13.02 -30.59 9.94
C VAL A 261 -13.71 -30.01 8.70
N LEU A 262 -13.00 -29.17 7.95
CA LEU A 262 -13.50 -28.64 6.68
C LEU A 262 -13.77 -29.77 5.67
N ASN A 263 -14.91 -29.71 4.99
CA ASN A 263 -15.21 -30.63 3.90
C ASN A 263 -14.20 -30.44 2.75
N ALA A 264 -13.90 -31.52 2.04
CA ALA A 264 -13.02 -31.47 0.89
C ALA A 264 -13.64 -30.65 -0.26
N TYR A 265 -12.80 -29.90 -0.98
CA TYR A 265 -13.21 -29.12 -2.14
C TYR A 265 -13.28 -30.01 -3.40
N SER A 266 -14.26 -29.71 -4.25
CA SER A 266 -14.43 -30.27 -5.60
C SER A 266 -14.57 -29.16 -6.63
N THR A 267 -13.97 -29.31 -7.80
CA THR A 267 -14.07 -28.35 -8.91
C THR A 267 -15.42 -28.42 -9.60
N VAL A 268 -16.11 -27.28 -9.70
CA VAL A 268 -17.42 -27.16 -10.35
C VAL A 268 -17.36 -26.41 -11.69
N LEU A 269 -16.36 -25.56 -11.88
CA LEU A 269 -16.06 -24.91 -13.16
C LEU A 269 -14.55 -24.81 -13.30
N GLU A 270 -14.03 -25.12 -14.48
CA GLU A 270 -12.62 -24.95 -14.81
C GLU A 270 -12.46 -24.40 -16.22
N ALA A 271 -11.68 -23.32 -16.36
CA ALA A 271 -11.10 -22.90 -17.63
C ALA A 271 -9.66 -23.40 -17.67
N SER A 272 -9.32 -24.30 -18.59
CA SER A 272 -7.98 -24.86 -18.71
C SER A 272 -7.00 -23.84 -19.30
N GLY A 273 -5.71 -24.05 -19.03
CA GLY A 273 -4.64 -23.25 -19.61
C GLY A 273 -4.54 -23.30 -21.14
N GLU A 274 -5.15 -24.31 -21.76
CA GLU A 274 -5.25 -24.50 -23.22
C GLU A 274 -6.49 -23.81 -23.81
N GLY A 275 -7.31 -23.14 -22.98
CA GLY A 275 -8.50 -22.41 -23.40
C GLY A 275 -9.79 -23.22 -23.43
N GLY A 276 -9.80 -24.45 -22.90
CA GLY A 276 -11.01 -25.26 -22.77
C GLY A 276 -11.84 -24.89 -21.53
N ILE A 277 -13.13 -25.22 -21.53
CA ILE A 277 -14.01 -25.03 -20.35
C ILE A 277 -14.63 -26.37 -19.96
N GLY A 278 -14.53 -26.72 -18.68
CA GLY A 278 -15.20 -27.85 -18.02
C GLY A 278 -16.17 -27.35 -16.95
N MET A 279 -17.30 -28.05 -16.78
CA MET A 279 -18.32 -27.73 -15.78
C MET A 279 -18.82 -29.00 -15.11
N PHE A 280 -19.24 -28.88 -13.84
CA PHE A 280 -19.85 -29.97 -13.05
C PHE A 280 -18.99 -31.24 -12.95
N GLY A 281 -17.67 -31.08 -12.84
CA GLY A 281 -16.72 -32.19 -12.70
C GLY A 281 -16.32 -32.86 -14.01
N VAL A 282 -16.80 -32.39 -15.16
CA VAL A 282 -16.36 -32.86 -16.49
C VAL A 282 -15.07 -32.15 -16.89
N SER A 283 -14.09 -32.89 -17.43
CA SER A 283 -12.81 -32.34 -17.89
C SER A 283 -12.98 -31.28 -18.99
N PRO A 284 -12.17 -30.20 -18.99
CA PRO A 284 -12.24 -29.15 -20.00
C PRO A 284 -11.99 -29.67 -21.43
N VAL A 285 -12.78 -29.19 -22.39
CA VAL A 285 -12.60 -29.50 -23.83
C VAL A 285 -12.17 -28.24 -24.59
N ALA A 286 -11.15 -28.36 -25.47
CA ALA A 286 -10.46 -27.27 -26.18
C ALA A 286 -11.36 -26.34 -27.01
N ARG A 287 -12.56 -26.82 -27.34
CA ARG A 287 -13.68 -26.02 -27.79
C ARG A 287 -14.85 -26.51 -26.97
N SER A 288 -15.28 -25.79 -25.93
CA SER A 288 -16.70 -25.88 -25.64
C SER A 288 -17.33 -25.39 -26.95
N SER A 289 -18.03 -26.27 -27.65
CA SER A 289 -18.75 -25.91 -28.87
C SER A 289 -19.93 -24.99 -28.52
N GLY A 290 -19.81 -24.14 -27.50
CA GLY A 290 -20.88 -23.89 -26.54
C GLY A 290 -21.37 -25.21 -25.92
N TRP A 291 -22.21 -25.14 -24.91
CA TRP A 291 -23.64 -25.22 -25.18
C TRP A 291 -24.14 -24.71 -26.57
N SER A 292 -23.52 -25.10 -27.69
CA SER A 292 -24.30 -25.27 -28.91
C SER A 292 -24.85 -26.68 -28.79
N ALA A 293 -26.17 -26.75 -28.68
CA ALA A 293 -26.81 -27.70 -29.57
C ALA A 293 -26.21 -27.42 -30.95
N THR A 294 -25.49 -28.37 -31.52
CA THR A 294 -25.03 -28.31 -32.91
C THR A 294 -26.26 -28.15 -33.79
N TYR A 295 -26.71 -26.92 -34.01
CA TYR A 295 -27.58 -26.60 -35.13
C TYR A 295 -26.63 -26.28 -36.27
N SER A 296 -26.41 -27.25 -37.16
CA SER A 296 -25.65 -27.11 -38.40
C SER A 296 -26.32 -26.18 -39.42
N SER A 297 -27.25 -25.34 -39.00
CA SER A 297 -28.02 -24.44 -39.84
C SER A 297 -28.07 -23.09 -39.14
N ALA A 298 -27.68 -22.03 -39.85
CA ALA A 298 -27.79 -20.66 -39.38
C ALA A 298 -29.17 -20.44 -38.72
N ARG A 299 -29.22 -19.79 -37.55
CA ARG A 299 -30.50 -19.35 -36.98
C ARG A 299 -31.21 -18.50 -38.03
N LYS A 300 -32.27 -19.05 -38.65
CA LYS A 300 -33.23 -18.23 -39.41
C LYS A 300 -33.90 -17.30 -38.42
N SER A 301 -33.55 -16.02 -38.46
CA SER A 301 -34.30 -14.96 -37.79
C SER A 301 -35.59 -14.75 -38.57
N PHE A 302 -36.74 -15.06 -37.97
CA PHE A 302 -38.03 -14.84 -38.60
C PHE A 302 -38.50 -13.42 -38.30
N ASP A 303 -38.46 -12.55 -39.30
CA ASP A 303 -39.00 -11.20 -39.24
C ASP A 303 -40.44 -11.23 -39.78
N SER A 304 -41.38 -10.70 -39.00
CA SER A 304 -42.81 -10.62 -39.36
C SER A 304 -43.10 -9.82 -40.63
N SER A 305 -42.13 -9.04 -41.13
CA SER A 305 -42.25 -8.25 -42.36
C SER A 305 -41.73 -8.97 -43.61
N THR A 306 -41.02 -10.10 -43.47
CA THR A 306 -40.35 -10.78 -44.60
C THR A 306 -40.65 -12.28 -44.70
N VAL A 307 -41.25 -12.89 -43.69
CA VAL A 307 -41.56 -14.32 -43.66
C VAL A 307 -43.01 -14.56 -44.02
N THR A 308 -43.26 -15.42 -45.00
CA THR A 308 -44.61 -15.84 -45.35
C THR A 308 -45.13 -16.91 -44.39
N LEU A 309 -46.46 -17.01 -44.24
CA LEU A 309 -47.08 -18.02 -43.39
C LEU A 309 -46.70 -19.45 -43.81
N SER A 310 -46.48 -19.68 -45.10
CA SER A 310 -46.06 -20.96 -45.67
C SER A 310 -44.64 -21.35 -45.25
N GLU A 311 -43.70 -20.40 -45.24
CA GLU A 311 -42.32 -20.64 -44.77
C GLU A 311 -42.27 -20.92 -43.26
N LEU A 312 -43.12 -20.24 -42.48
CA LEU A 312 -43.26 -20.53 -41.05
C LEU A 312 -43.84 -21.94 -40.82
N ALA A 313 -44.86 -22.32 -41.59
CA ALA A 313 -45.51 -23.63 -41.48
C ALA A 313 -44.56 -24.79 -41.83
N GLU A 314 -43.70 -24.62 -42.84
CA GLU A 314 -42.69 -25.62 -43.23
C GLU A 314 -41.67 -25.87 -42.11
N VAL A 315 -41.22 -24.79 -41.46
CA VAL A 315 -40.25 -24.89 -40.35
C VAL A 315 -40.88 -25.54 -39.12
N VAL A 316 -42.11 -25.15 -38.76
CA VAL A 316 -42.83 -25.77 -37.64
C VAL A 316 -43.11 -27.25 -37.92
N GLY A 317 -43.46 -27.61 -39.16
CA GLY A 317 -43.63 -29.01 -39.57
C GLY A 317 -42.34 -29.82 -39.38
N THR A 318 -41.21 -29.27 -39.83
CA THR A 318 -39.89 -29.91 -39.66
C THR A 318 -39.53 -30.10 -38.18
N MET A 319 -39.87 -29.13 -37.32
CA MET A 319 -39.66 -29.25 -35.87
C MET A 319 -40.53 -30.36 -35.26
N VAL A 320 -41.81 -30.41 -35.63
CA VAL A 320 -42.73 -31.44 -35.14
C VAL A 320 -42.27 -32.84 -35.53
N ASP A 321 -41.79 -33.02 -36.76
CA ASP A 321 -41.31 -34.32 -37.23
C ASP A 321 -39.99 -34.72 -36.57
N TYR A 322 -39.10 -33.75 -36.30
CA TYR A 322 -37.92 -33.98 -35.46
C TYR A 322 -38.30 -34.46 -34.05
N PHE A 323 -39.27 -33.83 -33.38
CA PHE A 323 -39.71 -34.26 -32.06
C PHE A 323 -40.36 -35.64 -32.06
N LYS A 324 -41.13 -35.99 -33.11
CA LYS A 324 -41.66 -37.36 -33.26
C LYS A 324 -40.56 -38.40 -33.42
N SER A 325 -39.43 -38.04 -34.04
CA SER A 325 -38.29 -38.94 -34.27
C SER A 325 -37.52 -39.30 -32.99
N LEU A 326 -37.65 -38.48 -31.94
CA LEU A 326 -36.99 -38.70 -30.65
C LEU A 326 -37.74 -39.68 -29.72
N GLY A 327 -38.89 -40.22 -30.15
CA GLY A 327 -39.69 -41.14 -29.34
C GLY A 327 -40.57 -40.43 -28.30
N PRO A 328 -41.31 -41.18 -27.46
CA PRO A 328 -42.18 -40.60 -26.45
C PRO A 328 -41.37 -39.81 -25.42
N LEU A 329 -41.88 -38.63 -25.04
CA LEU A 329 -41.27 -37.75 -24.05
C LEU A 329 -40.98 -38.51 -22.74
N GLY A 330 -39.70 -38.76 -22.45
CA GLY A 330 -39.21 -39.42 -21.24
C GLY A 330 -38.66 -40.85 -21.42
N ALA A 331 -38.49 -41.34 -22.64
CA ALA A 331 -37.73 -42.56 -22.95
C ALA A 331 -36.22 -42.29 -23.11
#